data_AF-X1HQW7-F1
#
_entry.id   AF-X1HQW7-F1
#
_cell.length_a   1.000
_cell.length_b   1.000
_cell.length_c   1.000
_cell.angle_alpha   90.00
_cell.angle_beta   90.00
_cell.angle_gamma   90.00
#
_symmetry.space_group_name_H-M   'P 1'
#
loop_
_entity.id
_entity.type
_entity.pdbx_description
1 polymer ?
#
loop_
_entity_poly.entity_id
_entity_poly.type
_entity_poly.pdbx_seq_one_letter_code
_entity_poly.pdbx_strand_id
1 'polypeptide(L)'
;AIAAEVGLTEAGVLHYFGSMDELFVAILEARDAHAVDAGGLTDPDHVWAYLAQTTRTPGLTKLFVDMSVAAADPYHPAHTFMERHRQRVHDVVRMALGIDDEQAIRLVVAAAEGLQMRWIQNQATDIAGDLEALARVLTTRSVVSKETLPKARDDLESQ
;
A
#
# COMPACT_ATOMS: atom_id res chain seq x y z
N ALA A 1 -19.65 19.61 -6.55
CA ALA A 1 -18.18 19.63 -6.60
C ALA A 1 -17.66 20.03 -5.21
N ILE A 2 -16.48 19.56 -4.81
CA ILE A 2 -15.90 19.76 -3.45
C ILE A 2 -16.01 21.21 -2.96
N ALA A 3 -15.80 22.19 -3.85
CA ALA A 3 -15.92 23.61 -3.54
C ALA A 3 -17.30 24.00 -2.94
N ALA A 4 -18.38 23.51 -3.52
CA ALA A 4 -19.74 23.80 -3.04
C ALA A 4 -20.02 23.19 -1.65
N GLU A 5 -19.39 22.05 -1.34
CA GLU A 5 -19.55 21.34 -0.06
C GLU A 5 -18.88 22.10 1.10
N VAL A 6 -17.83 22.86 0.81
CA VAL A 6 -17.06 23.65 1.80
C VAL A 6 -17.33 25.15 1.70
N GLY A 7 -18.37 25.56 0.95
CA GLY A 7 -18.76 26.97 0.80
C GLY A 7 -17.76 27.84 0.04
N LEU A 8 -16.91 27.23 -0.80
CA LEU A 8 -15.93 27.92 -1.64
C LEU A 8 -16.34 27.92 -3.12
N THR A 9 -15.81 28.88 -3.88
CA THR A 9 -15.85 28.82 -5.34
C THR A 9 -14.73 27.90 -5.84
N GLU A 10 -14.88 27.33 -7.04
CA GLU A 10 -13.84 26.50 -7.66
C GLU A 10 -12.50 27.25 -7.79
N ALA A 11 -12.55 28.53 -8.19
CA ALA A 11 -11.40 29.42 -8.19
C ALA A 11 -10.82 29.65 -6.79
N GLY A 12 -11.67 29.75 -5.75
CA GLY A 12 -11.22 29.92 -4.37
C GLY A 12 -10.50 28.70 -3.81
N VAL A 13 -10.96 27.49 -4.15
CA VAL A 13 -10.26 26.24 -3.81
C VAL A 13 -8.90 26.17 -4.52
N LEU A 14 -8.87 26.44 -5.82
CA LEU A 14 -7.62 26.43 -6.58
C LEU A 14 -6.64 27.52 -6.15
N HIS A 15 -7.11 28.65 -5.64
CA HIS A 15 -6.21 29.66 -5.05
C HIS A 15 -5.49 29.13 -3.80
N TYR A 16 -6.17 28.34 -2.97
CA TYR A 16 -5.57 27.75 -1.76
C TYR A 16 -4.53 26.68 -2.09
N PHE A 17 -4.82 25.78 -3.04
CA PHE A 17 -3.95 24.66 -3.38
C PHE A 17 -2.96 24.96 -4.52
N GLY A 18 -3.15 26.04 -5.28
CA GLY A 18 -2.32 26.40 -6.43
C GLY A 18 -2.67 25.64 -7.72
N SER A 19 -3.08 24.37 -7.64
CA SER A 19 -3.55 23.58 -8.79
C SER A 19 -4.54 22.49 -8.38
N MET A 20 -5.15 21.84 -9.38
CA MET A 20 -6.03 20.69 -9.15
C MET A 20 -5.22 19.46 -8.69
N ASP A 21 -4.01 19.27 -9.20
CA ASP A 21 -3.14 18.16 -8.81
C ASP A 21 -2.65 18.30 -7.36
N GLU A 22 -2.35 19.52 -6.93
CA GLU A 22 -2.02 19.83 -5.52
C GLU A 22 -3.21 19.57 -4.59
N LEU A 23 -4.43 19.93 -5.01
CA LEU A 23 -5.65 19.58 -4.28
C LEU A 23 -5.82 18.06 -4.17
N PHE A 24 -5.59 17.33 -5.26
CA PHE A 24 -5.69 15.87 -5.27
C PHE A 24 -4.67 15.20 -4.36
N VAL A 25 -3.43 15.70 -4.35
CA VAL A 25 -2.40 15.26 -3.40
C VAL A 25 -2.88 15.51 -1.97
N ALA A 26 -3.38 16.71 -1.65
CA ALA A 26 -3.86 17.03 -0.30
C ALA A 26 -5.03 16.14 0.16
N ILE A 27 -5.94 15.77 -0.75
CA ILE A 27 -7.03 14.82 -0.47
C ILE A 27 -6.46 13.44 -0.11
N LEU A 28 -5.46 12.96 -0.86
CA LEU A 28 -4.82 11.67 -0.58
C LEU A 28 -4.00 11.69 0.72
N GLU A 29 -3.36 12.80 1.04
CA GLU A 29 -2.67 12.99 2.33
C GLU A 29 -3.65 12.94 3.50
N ALA A 30 -4.80 13.60 3.38
CA ALA A 30 -5.86 13.55 4.39
C ALA A 30 -6.42 12.12 4.56
N ARG A 31 -6.61 11.37 3.46
CA ARG A 31 -7.00 9.95 3.50
C ARG A 31 -5.97 9.13 4.28
N ASP A 32 -4.70 9.29 3.96
CA ASP A 32 -3.62 8.51 4.58
C ASP A 32 -3.42 8.87 6.06
N ALA A 33 -3.61 10.14 6.44
CA ALA A 33 -3.60 10.56 7.84
C ALA A 33 -4.74 9.90 8.63
N HIS A 34 -5.96 9.91 8.07
CA HIS A 34 -7.10 9.23 8.71
C HIS A 34 -6.86 7.72 8.88
N ALA A 35 -6.20 7.08 7.91
CA ALA A 35 -5.84 5.67 7.99
C ALA A 35 -4.81 5.38 9.09
N VAL A 36 -3.83 6.28 9.31
CA VAL A 36 -2.87 6.19 10.41
C VAL A 36 -3.57 6.36 11.75
N ASP A 37 -4.42 7.38 11.90
CA ASP A 37 -5.15 7.66 13.14
C ASP A 37 -6.07 6.50 13.55
N ALA A 38 -6.64 5.80 12.57
CA ALA A 38 -7.47 4.62 12.77
C ALA A 38 -6.67 3.32 13.02
N GLY A 39 -5.33 3.37 13.05
CA GLY A 39 -4.46 2.19 13.22
C GLY A 39 -4.25 1.36 11.95
N GLY A 40 -4.93 1.66 10.86
CA GLY A 40 -4.93 0.87 9.62
C GLY A 40 -3.60 0.81 8.88
N LEU A 41 -2.67 1.74 9.19
CA LEU A 41 -1.30 1.80 8.64
C LEU A 41 -0.22 1.69 9.73
N THR A 42 -0.56 1.24 10.93
CA THR A 42 0.39 1.14 12.05
C THR A 42 0.23 -0.14 12.87
N ASP A 43 -0.85 -0.89 12.69
CA ASP A 43 -1.12 -2.14 13.39
C ASP A 43 -1.36 -3.31 12.40
N PRO A 44 -0.56 -4.40 12.47
CA PRO A 44 -0.73 -5.63 11.70
C PRO A 44 -2.15 -6.21 11.73
N ASP A 45 -2.81 -6.14 12.89
CA ASP A 45 -4.13 -6.72 13.08
C ASP A 45 -5.21 -5.89 12.36
N HIS A 46 -4.93 -4.61 12.10
CA HIS A 46 -5.86 -3.67 11.48
C HIS A 46 -5.58 -3.44 9.98
N VAL A 47 -4.42 -3.84 9.45
CA VAL A 47 -4.07 -3.60 8.04
C VAL A 47 -5.04 -4.28 7.07
N TRP A 48 -5.46 -5.50 7.38
CA TRP A 48 -6.38 -6.28 6.54
C TRP A 48 -7.78 -5.68 6.53
N ALA A 49 -8.25 -5.27 7.70
CA ALA A 49 -9.52 -4.58 7.86
C ALA A 49 -9.50 -3.22 7.14
N TYR A 50 -8.38 -2.49 7.21
CA TYR A 50 -8.19 -1.24 6.49
C TYR A 50 -8.24 -1.47 4.97
N LEU A 51 -7.50 -2.45 4.43
CA LEU A 51 -7.53 -2.78 3.01
C LEU A 51 -8.94 -3.14 2.53
N ALA A 52 -9.68 -3.95 3.30
CA ALA A 52 -11.08 -4.24 3.00
C ALA A 52 -11.94 -2.96 3.00
N GLN A 53 -11.67 -2.03 3.90
CA GLN A 53 -12.40 -0.77 4.02
C GLN A 53 -12.09 0.22 2.91
N THR A 54 -10.90 0.19 2.30
CA THR A 54 -10.55 1.10 1.17
C THR A 54 -11.49 0.93 -0.01
N THR A 55 -12.09 -0.25 -0.19
CA THR A 55 -13.08 -0.52 -1.25
C THR A 55 -14.41 0.24 -1.06
N ARG A 56 -14.68 0.79 0.13
CA ARG A 56 -15.91 1.55 0.42
C ARG A 56 -15.93 2.94 -0.22
N THR A 57 -14.79 3.46 -0.67
CA THR A 57 -14.70 4.78 -1.30
C THR A 57 -14.03 4.68 -2.68
N PRO A 58 -14.75 4.14 -3.71
CA PRO A 58 -14.18 3.92 -5.04
C PRO A 58 -13.52 5.16 -5.67
N GLY A 59 -14.07 6.34 -5.41
CA GLY A 59 -13.54 7.60 -5.92
C GLY A 59 -12.12 7.91 -5.42
N LEU A 60 -11.81 7.60 -4.16
CA LEU A 60 -10.46 7.80 -3.61
C LEU A 60 -9.46 6.77 -4.13
N THR A 61 -9.90 5.52 -4.33
CA THR A 61 -9.06 4.48 -4.94
C THR A 61 -8.72 4.83 -6.38
N LYS A 62 -9.71 5.30 -7.16
CA LYS A 62 -9.47 5.79 -8.52
C LYS A 62 -8.51 6.98 -8.52
N LEU A 63 -8.76 7.97 -7.68
CA LEU A 63 -7.89 9.14 -7.56
C LEU A 63 -6.45 8.73 -7.26
N PHE A 64 -6.25 7.81 -6.31
CA PHE A 64 -4.93 7.30 -5.99
C PHE A 64 -4.24 6.66 -7.20
N VAL A 65 -4.93 5.80 -7.96
CA VAL A 65 -4.37 5.19 -9.17
C VAL A 65 -4.01 6.24 -10.22
N ASP A 66 -4.87 7.22 -10.46
CA ASP A 66 -4.61 8.31 -11.41
C ASP A 66 -3.35 9.10 -10.99
N MET A 67 -3.24 9.45 -9.70
CA MET A 67 -2.07 10.17 -9.17
C MET A 67 -0.79 9.31 -9.16
N SER A 68 -0.90 7.99 -8.98
CA SER A 68 0.24 7.06 -9.06
C SER A 68 0.84 7.00 -10.46
N VAL A 69 0.01 7.07 -11.51
CA VAL A 69 0.48 7.16 -12.89
C VAL A 69 1.13 8.53 -13.15
N ALA A 70 0.50 9.62 -12.69
CA ALA A 70 1.04 10.97 -12.85
C ALA A 70 2.39 11.17 -12.15
N ALA A 71 2.58 10.51 -11.00
CA ALA A 71 3.84 10.52 -10.24
C ALA A 71 5.04 9.92 -10.99
N ALA A 72 4.86 9.30 -12.16
CA ALA A 72 5.95 8.88 -13.03
C ALA A 72 6.78 10.07 -13.55
N ASP A 73 6.18 11.27 -13.65
CA ASP A 73 6.91 12.50 -13.89
C ASP A 73 7.50 13.04 -12.56
N PRO A 74 8.83 13.16 -12.43
CA PRO A 74 9.49 13.69 -11.23
C PRO A 74 9.09 15.13 -10.87
N TYR A 75 8.56 15.89 -11.82
CA TYR A 75 8.12 17.27 -11.60
C TYR A 75 6.64 17.39 -11.23
N HIS A 76 5.89 16.29 -11.24
CA HIS A 76 4.48 16.28 -10.86
C HIS A 76 4.33 16.41 -9.33
N PRO A 77 3.36 17.18 -8.81
CA PRO A 77 3.13 17.32 -7.36
C PRO A 77 2.99 15.98 -6.62
N ALA A 78 2.41 14.97 -7.29
CA ALA A 78 2.22 13.63 -6.74
C ALA A 78 3.51 12.83 -6.54
N HIS A 79 4.62 13.18 -7.19
CA HIS A 79 5.84 12.39 -7.16
C HIS A 79 6.34 12.17 -5.72
N THR A 80 6.50 13.28 -4.98
CA THR A 80 6.98 13.24 -3.59
C THR A 80 5.98 12.54 -2.66
N PHE A 81 4.68 12.76 -2.86
CA PHE A 81 3.64 12.07 -2.10
C PHE A 81 3.74 10.55 -2.29
N MET A 82 3.87 10.09 -3.53
CA MET A 82 3.90 8.67 -3.86
C MET A 82 5.16 7.97 -3.36
N GLU A 83 6.31 8.67 -3.33
CA GLU A 83 7.53 8.16 -2.72
C GLU A 83 7.35 7.91 -1.21
N ARG A 84 6.79 8.89 -0.49
CA ARG A 84 6.47 8.74 0.95
C ARG A 84 5.45 7.64 1.20
N HIS A 85 4.43 7.55 0.35
CA HIS A 85 3.40 6.51 0.45
C HIS A 85 4.01 5.12 0.29
N ARG A 86 4.88 4.92 -0.71
CA ARG A 86 5.54 3.63 -0.96
C ARG A 86 6.41 3.19 0.22
N GLN A 87 7.19 4.11 0.79
CA GLN A 87 8.01 3.83 1.98
C GLN A 87 7.13 3.38 3.16
N ARG A 88 6.04 4.10 3.43
CA ARG A 88 5.10 3.75 4.50
C ARG A 88 4.46 2.39 4.31
N VAL A 89 3.96 2.10 3.10
CA VAL A 89 3.33 0.80 2.80
C VAL A 89 4.35 -0.33 2.94
N HIS A 90 5.61 -0.10 2.56
CA HIS A 90 6.69 -1.07 2.75
C HIS A 90 6.88 -1.44 4.23
N ASP A 91 6.90 -0.44 5.11
CA ASP A 91 7.02 -0.65 6.55
C ASP A 91 5.81 -1.36 7.15
N VAL A 92 4.60 -1.01 6.68
CA VAL A 92 3.36 -1.67 7.07
C VAL A 92 3.36 -3.14 6.67
N VAL A 93 3.76 -3.47 5.44
CA VAL A 93 3.84 -4.87 4.96
C VAL A 93 4.89 -5.65 5.73
N ARG A 94 6.07 -5.05 5.98
CA ARG A 94 7.12 -5.66 6.81
C ARG A 94 6.57 -6.06 8.18
N MET A 95 5.86 -5.13 8.83
CA MET A 95 5.25 -5.35 10.14
C MET A 95 4.14 -6.39 10.10
N ALA A 96 3.22 -6.27 9.13
CA ALA A 96 2.05 -7.14 8.99
C ALA A 96 2.39 -8.60 8.73
N LEU A 97 3.47 -8.85 7.98
CA LEU A 97 3.90 -10.19 7.62
C LEU A 97 4.98 -10.75 8.55
N GLY A 98 5.61 -9.92 9.37
CA GLY A 98 6.74 -10.31 10.21
C GLY A 98 7.93 -10.85 9.41
N ILE A 99 8.10 -10.38 8.17
CA ILE A 99 9.19 -10.78 7.27
C ILE A 99 10.15 -9.61 7.04
N ASP A 100 11.44 -9.88 6.93
CA ASP A 100 12.47 -8.88 6.58
C ASP A 100 13.08 -9.15 5.18
N ASP A 101 12.30 -9.81 4.32
CA ASP A 101 12.68 -10.07 2.94
C ASP A 101 12.16 -8.95 2.03
N GLU A 102 13.08 -8.06 1.66
CA GLU A 102 12.83 -6.93 0.76
C GLU A 102 12.19 -7.33 -0.58
N GLN A 103 12.52 -8.51 -1.12
CA GLN A 103 11.91 -8.99 -2.36
C GLN A 103 10.46 -9.42 -2.12
N ALA A 104 10.20 -10.14 -1.03
CA ALA A 104 8.86 -10.55 -0.66
C ALA A 104 7.95 -9.34 -0.37
N ILE A 105 8.45 -8.34 0.34
CA ILE A 105 7.70 -7.10 0.63
C ILE A 105 7.34 -6.39 -0.68
N ARG A 106 8.31 -6.18 -1.59
CA ARG A 106 8.03 -5.57 -2.91
C ARG A 106 6.97 -6.33 -3.70
N LEU A 107 6.97 -7.67 -3.67
CA LEU A 107 5.99 -8.48 -4.38
C LEU A 107 4.57 -8.32 -3.79
N VAL A 108 4.46 -8.20 -2.47
CA VAL A 108 3.16 -7.96 -1.81
C VAL A 108 2.62 -6.58 -2.15
N VAL A 109 3.47 -5.54 -2.13
CA VAL A 109 3.08 -4.18 -2.53
C VAL A 109 2.60 -4.17 -3.99
N ALA A 110 3.37 -4.77 -4.91
CA ALA A 110 2.98 -4.86 -6.32
C ALA A 110 1.67 -5.64 -6.53
N ALA A 111 1.45 -6.70 -5.76
CA ALA A 111 0.20 -7.45 -5.79
C ALA A 111 -0.98 -6.58 -5.31
N ALA A 112 -0.79 -5.80 -4.24
CA ALA A 112 -1.82 -4.91 -3.70
C ALA A 112 -2.23 -3.83 -4.69
N GLU A 113 -1.26 -3.21 -5.37
CA GLU A 113 -1.50 -2.23 -6.44
C GLU A 113 -2.24 -2.87 -7.62
N GLY A 114 -1.82 -4.08 -8.04
CA GLY A 114 -2.48 -4.82 -9.13
C GLY A 114 -3.92 -5.21 -8.79
N LEU A 115 -4.19 -5.61 -7.55
CA LEU A 115 -5.53 -5.95 -7.08
C LEU A 115 -6.44 -4.72 -6.98
N GLN A 116 -5.92 -3.57 -6.53
CA GLN A 116 -6.65 -2.30 -6.57
C GLN A 116 -7.04 -1.92 -7.99
N MET A 117 -6.13 -2.04 -8.96
CA MET A 117 -6.42 -1.75 -10.37
C MET A 117 -7.48 -2.71 -10.95
N ARG A 118 -7.44 -3.99 -10.59
CA ARG A 118 -8.47 -4.97 -10.98
C ARG A 118 -9.82 -4.67 -10.33
N TRP A 119 -9.82 -4.26 -9.07
CA TRP A 119 -11.03 -3.90 -8.35
C TRP A 119 -11.75 -2.68 -8.95
N ILE A 120 -11.00 -1.68 -9.44
CA ILE A 120 -11.58 -0.54 -10.18
C ILE A 120 -12.35 -1.03 -11.43
N GLN A 121 -11.85 -2.07 -12.11
CA GLN A 121 -12.49 -2.65 -13.28
C GLN A 121 -13.65 -3.59 -12.91
N ASN A 122 -13.53 -4.28 -11.78
CA ASN A 122 -14.52 -5.22 -11.27
C ASN A 122 -14.57 -5.18 -9.73
N GLN A 123 -15.59 -4.53 -9.18
CA GLN A 123 -15.74 -4.37 -7.73
C GLN A 123 -16.00 -5.68 -6.97
N ALA A 124 -16.17 -6.81 -7.66
CA ALA A 124 -16.24 -8.14 -7.06
C ALA A 124 -14.87 -8.74 -6.69
N THR A 125 -13.75 -8.09 -7.06
CA THR A 125 -12.40 -8.53 -6.67
C THR A 125 -12.20 -8.47 -5.15
N ASP A 126 -11.82 -9.58 -4.54
CA ASP A 126 -11.52 -9.67 -3.10
C ASP A 126 -10.05 -9.33 -2.83
N ILE A 127 -9.76 -8.03 -2.72
CA ILE A 127 -8.38 -7.54 -2.48
C ILE A 127 -7.79 -8.11 -1.19
N ALA A 128 -8.57 -8.14 -0.11
CA ALA A 128 -8.08 -8.57 1.19
C ALA A 128 -7.80 -10.08 1.19
N GLY A 129 -8.76 -10.89 0.71
CA GLY A 129 -8.59 -12.34 0.63
C GLY A 129 -7.42 -12.77 -0.26
N ASP A 130 -7.23 -12.13 -1.41
CA ASP A 130 -6.14 -12.44 -2.34
C ASP A 130 -4.76 -12.08 -1.74
N LEU A 131 -4.65 -10.94 -1.05
CA LEU A 131 -3.40 -10.56 -0.38
C LEU A 131 -3.10 -11.43 0.85
N GLU A 132 -4.11 -11.81 1.62
CA GLU A 132 -3.93 -12.79 2.72
C GLU A 132 -3.46 -14.14 2.19
N ALA A 133 -3.98 -14.59 1.04
CA ALA A 133 -3.51 -15.82 0.40
C ALA A 133 -2.04 -15.72 -0.01
N LEU A 134 -1.63 -14.60 -0.62
CA LEU A 134 -0.23 -14.35 -0.95
C LEU A 134 0.67 -14.31 0.30
N ALA A 135 0.22 -13.62 1.35
CA ALA A 135 0.91 -13.53 2.64
C ALA A 135 1.19 -14.93 3.24
N ARG A 136 0.19 -15.82 3.23
CA ARG A 136 0.35 -17.22 3.69
C ARG A 136 1.40 -17.98 2.89
N VAL A 137 1.43 -17.83 1.57
CA VAL A 137 2.41 -18.50 0.70
C VAL A 137 3.84 -18.04 1.01
N LEU A 138 4.05 -16.73 1.18
CA LEU A 138 5.36 -16.15 1.43
C LEU A 138 5.90 -16.48 2.82
N THR A 139 5.04 -16.45 3.85
CA THR A 139 5.43 -16.75 5.24
C THR A 139 5.70 -18.25 5.45
N THR A 140 4.93 -19.14 4.82
CA THR A 140 5.17 -20.60 4.89
C THR A 140 6.54 -21.00 4.33
N ARG A 141 6.99 -20.34 3.26
CA ARG A 141 8.28 -20.62 2.61
C ARG A 141 9.48 -20.14 3.43
N SER A 142 9.32 -19.04 4.17
CA SER A 142 10.35 -18.50 5.06
C SER A 142 10.69 -19.44 6.22
N VAL A 143 9.70 -20.19 6.72
CA VAL A 143 9.88 -21.20 7.79
C VAL A 143 10.71 -22.39 7.28
N VAL A 144 10.39 -22.90 6.08
CA VAL A 144 11.07 -24.09 5.50
C VAL A 144 12.54 -23.81 5.17
N SER A 145 12.88 -22.59 4.74
CA SER A 145 14.28 -22.20 4.49
C SER A 145 15.13 -22.06 5.76
N LYS A 146 14.53 -21.82 6.93
CA LYS A 146 15.28 -21.79 8.21
C LYS A 146 15.52 -23.18 8.80
N GLU A 147 14.71 -24.18 8.45
CA GLU A 147 14.73 -25.50 9.11
C GLU A 147 15.62 -26.56 8.43
N THR A 148 16.19 -26.29 7.26
CA THR A 148 16.84 -27.36 6.48
C THR A 148 18.26 -27.05 6.02
N LEU A 149 19.22 -27.22 6.93
CA LEU A 149 20.58 -27.69 6.60
C LEU A 149 21.06 -28.56 7.78
N PRO A 150 21.04 -29.91 7.67
CA PRO A 150 21.76 -30.73 8.63
C PRO A 150 23.24 -30.37 8.56
N LYS A 151 23.84 -30.00 9.70
CA LYS A 151 25.30 -29.87 9.81
C LYS A 151 25.92 -31.17 9.31
N ALA A 152 26.68 -31.09 8.22
CA ALA A 152 27.52 -32.20 7.79
C ALA A 152 28.41 -32.60 8.97
N ARG A 153 28.36 -33.88 9.35
CA ARG A 153 29.26 -34.43 10.36
C ARG A 153 30.66 -34.44 9.76
N ASP A 154 31.53 -33.59 10.31
CA ASP A 154 32.98 -33.73 10.21
C ASP A 154 33.41 -34.91 11.09
N ASP A 155 33.21 -36.14 10.61
CA ASP A 155 33.77 -37.35 11.23
C ASP A 155 34.44 -38.21 10.13
N LEU A 156 35.52 -37.69 9.54
CA LEU A 156 36.46 -38.46 8.73
C LEU A 156 37.90 -38.02 9.00
N GLU A 157 38.32 -38.08 10.27
CA GLU A 157 39.73 -38.29 10.62
C GLU A 157 39.82 -39.22 11.83
N SER A 158 40.16 -40.48 11.57
CA SER A 158 41.03 -41.35 12.40
C SER A 158 40.71 -42.82 12.13
N GLN A 159 41.39 -43.39 11.13
CA GLN A 159 42.00 -44.74 11.19
C GLN A 159 42.90 -44.97 9.98
#